data_AF-A0A7W1MQ92-F1
#
_entry.id   AF-A0A7W1MQ92-F1
#
_cell.length_a   1.000
_cell.length_b   1.000
_cell.length_c   1.000
_cell.angle_alpha   90.00
_cell.angle_beta   90.00
_cell.angle_gamma   90.00
#
_symmetry.space_group_name_H-M   'P 1'
#
loop_
_entity.id
_entity.type
_entity.pdbx_description
1 polymer ?
#
loop_
_entity_poly.entity_id
_entity_poly.type
_entity_poly.pdbx_seq_one_letter_code
_entity_poly.pdbx_strand_id
1 'polypeptide(L)'
;MSETTIIKETIYPKGLPVSVEAVRIHDKTYLISGKLLRTASLKDEWQEDVENPADVLAALKRCPIRIDLLKFWQRIPETDAKYSYYKEWQPVAAIPITTYKHWWDKQIRFRARNKMRKAQKLGVVIEQIEFNDEFVRGVVEIYNQSPVRRGKPFRHYGKDFETVKAELSVDLDEAIFVAAYHSKELIGFIKFVVADRYAMVTLILDKTVHRDKSPTNGMIAKVVEICAERNIPFFTYTLWRRGDHGKFQESVGFEKFPVPQYFVPVTLLGKLALALGLHNGSKAVIPEQVMVWLLTLRTKWYVRKLARRGSAHLAASFEKQPVSLSHPGAS
;
A
#
# COMPACT_ATOMS: atom_id res chain seq x y z
N MET A 1 11.08 10.29 33.22
CA MET A 1 10.53 8.92 33.19
C MET A 1 9.44 8.91 32.14
N SER A 2 9.59 8.16 31.04
CA SER A 2 8.59 8.15 29.98
C SER A 2 7.37 7.34 30.45
N GLU A 3 6.21 7.97 30.49
CA GLU A 3 4.95 7.28 30.76
C GLU A 3 4.59 6.39 29.58
N THR A 4 4.42 5.10 29.85
CA THR A 4 3.94 4.11 28.88
C THR A 4 2.46 3.87 29.14
N THR A 5 1.59 4.25 28.21
CA THR A 5 0.14 4.08 28.37
C THR A 5 -0.39 3.03 27.40
N ILE A 6 -1.14 2.05 27.90
CA ILE A 6 -1.84 1.08 27.06
C ILE A 6 -3.16 1.69 26.62
N ILE A 7 -3.41 1.67 25.31
CA ILE A 7 -4.61 2.23 24.71
C ILE A 7 -5.21 1.23 23.72
N LYS A 8 -6.44 1.51 23.30
CA LYS A 8 -7.03 0.89 22.11
C LYS A 8 -7.01 1.92 20.99
N GLU A 9 -6.48 1.51 19.85
CA GLU A 9 -6.41 2.34 18.66
C GLU A 9 -7.35 1.76 17.59
N THR A 10 -8.06 2.61 16.87
CA THR A 10 -8.85 2.19 15.71
C THR A 10 -8.01 2.38 14.47
N ILE A 11 -7.71 1.28 13.78
CA ILE A 11 -7.04 1.29 12.49
C ILE A 11 -8.02 0.88 11.39
N TYR A 12 -7.73 1.21 10.14
CA TYR A 12 -8.58 0.90 8.99
C TYR A 12 -7.92 -0.09 8.02
N PRO A 13 -7.48 -1.28 8.46
CA PRO A 13 -6.85 -2.24 7.58
C PRO A 13 -7.86 -2.64 6.52
N LYS A 14 -7.58 -2.26 5.27
CA LYS A 14 -8.41 -2.56 4.10
C LYS A 14 -9.76 -1.83 4.12
N GLY A 15 -9.81 -0.66 4.77
CA GLY A 15 -10.96 0.24 4.80
C GLY A 15 -12.04 -0.11 5.82
N LEU A 16 -11.81 -1.09 6.71
CA LEU A 16 -12.75 -1.41 7.78
C LEU A 16 -12.15 -1.05 9.13
N PRO A 17 -12.91 -0.39 10.04
CA PRO A 17 -12.42 -0.07 11.36
C PRO A 17 -12.17 -1.36 12.15
N VAL A 18 -10.96 -1.48 12.70
CA VAL A 18 -10.56 -2.56 13.58
C VAL A 18 -9.88 -1.95 14.80
N SER A 19 -10.42 -2.26 15.98
CA SER A 19 -9.78 -1.89 17.24
C SER A 19 -8.61 -2.84 17.53
N VAL A 20 -7.43 -2.28 17.76
CA VAL A 20 -6.21 -3.01 18.11
C VAL A 20 -5.64 -2.49 19.42
N GLU A 21 -4.95 -3.35 20.16
CA GLU A 21 -4.17 -2.92 21.31
C GLU A 21 -2.98 -2.09 20.83
N ALA A 22 -2.68 -1.01 21.53
CA ALA A 22 -1.54 -0.16 21.23
C ALA A 22 -0.91 0.34 22.53
N VAL A 23 0.34 0.79 22.41
CA VAL A 23 1.10 1.39 23.49
C VAL A 23 1.57 2.75 23.03
N ARG A 24 1.25 3.79 23.82
CA ARG A 24 1.82 5.12 23.63
C ARG A 24 3.13 5.21 24.38
N ILE A 25 4.18 5.62 23.67
CA ILE A 25 5.52 5.81 24.20
C ILE A 25 5.98 7.16 23.67
N HIS A 26 6.17 8.14 24.57
CA HIS A 26 6.33 9.54 24.21
C HIS A 26 5.10 10.07 23.42
N ASP A 27 5.33 10.75 22.31
CA ASP A 27 4.33 11.29 21.38
C ASP A 27 3.85 10.25 20.34
N LYS A 28 4.48 9.07 20.28
CA LYS A 28 4.24 8.06 19.26
C LYS A 28 3.38 6.90 19.74
N THR A 29 2.58 6.35 18.82
CA THR A 29 1.69 5.21 19.08
C THR A 29 2.23 3.95 18.38
N TYR A 30 2.44 2.90 19.16
CA TYR A 30 2.91 1.60 18.69
C TYR A 30 1.76 0.59 18.73
N LEU A 31 1.33 0.13 17.56
CA LEU A 31 0.32 -0.89 17.42
C LEU A 31 0.87 -2.26 17.81
N ILE A 32 0.10 -3.02 18.59
CA ILE A 32 0.44 -4.39 18.96
C ILE A 32 -0.30 -5.36 18.05
N SER A 33 0.47 -6.23 17.41
CA SER A 33 -0.04 -7.25 16.49
C SER A 33 0.42 -8.65 16.91
N GLY A 34 -0.29 -9.68 16.42
CA GLY A 34 0.01 -11.07 16.73
C GLY A 34 -0.60 -11.56 18.05
N LYS A 35 -0.90 -12.86 18.10
CA LYS A 35 -1.43 -13.52 19.31
C LYS A 35 -0.34 -14.25 20.10
N LEU A 36 0.45 -15.07 19.40
CA LEU A 36 1.51 -15.88 20.00
C LEU A 36 2.83 -15.11 20.11
N LEU A 37 3.20 -14.39 19.05
CA LEU A 37 4.36 -13.51 19.02
C LEU A 37 3.85 -12.07 18.96
N ARG A 38 3.86 -11.37 20.10
CA ARG A 38 3.30 -10.01 20.19
C ARG A 38 4.33 -9.01 19.68
N THR A 39 4.02 -8.34 18.57
CA THR A 39 4.94 -7.42 17.90
C THR A 39 4.41 -6.01 17.97
N ALA A 40 5.20 -5.10 18.53
CA ALA A 40 4.96 -3.67 18.51
C ALA A 40 5.52 -3.06 17.22
N SER A 41 4.73 -2.24 16.52
CA SER A 41 5.16 -1.46 15.36
C SER A 41 4.55 -0.08 15.36
N LEU A 42 5.29 0.91 14.87
CA LEU A 42 4.79 2.29 14.77
C LEU A 42 3.51 2.34 13.91
N LYS A 43 2.51 3.11 14.35
CA LYS A 43 1.22 3.24 13.65
C LYS A 43 1.41 3.76 12.22
N ASP A 44 2.13 4.86 12.10
CA ASP A 44 2.37 5.56 10.83
C ASP A 44 3.78 5.27 10.33
N GLU A 45 4.14 3.98 10.24
CA GLU A 45 5.49 3.50 9.91
C GLU A 45 6.03 3.93 8.53
N TRP A 46 5.17 4.50 7.67
CA TRP A 46 5.55 5.08 6.39
C TRP A 46 5.63 6.61 6.42
N GLN A 47 5.33 7.27 7.54
CA GLN A 47 5.32 8.73 7.68
C GLN A 47 6.22 9.19 8.83
N GLU A 48 6.47 8.32 9.80
CA GLU A 48 7.29 8.60 10.96
C GLU A 48 8.42 7.59 11.14
N ASP A 49 9.52 8.04 11.77
CA ASP A 49 10.64 7.19 12.17
C ASP A 49 10.63 6.88 13.66
N VAL A 50 11.27 5.77 14.02
CA VAL A 50 11.69 5.52 15.40
C VAL A 50 13.08 6.16 15.59
N GLU A 51 13.10 7.34 16.21
CA GLU A 51 14.32 8.15 16.39
C GLU A 51 15.29 7.54 17.41
N ASN A 52 14.79 7.09 18.56
CA ASN A 52 15.60 6.40 19.56
C ASN A 52 15.03 5.00 19.84
N PRO A 53 15.40 3.98 19.06
CA PRO A 53 14.90 2.62 19.25
C PRO A 53 15.34 2.00 20.58
N ALA A 54 16.44 2.47 21.19
CA ALA A 54 16.88 1.99 22.50
C ALA A 54 15.93 2.43 23.62
N ASP A 55 15.45 3.67 23.58
CA ASP A 55 14.49 4.20 24.54
C ASP A 55 13.13 3.52 24.40
N VAL A 56 12.66 3.34 23.16
CA VAL A 56 11.43 2.60 22.87
C VAL A 56 11.54 1.15 23.38
N LEU A 57 12.66 0.48 23.12
CA LEU A 57 12.91 -0.86 23.64
C LEU A 57 12.88 -0.90 25.17
N ALA A 58 13.47 0.08 25.85
CA ALA A 58 13.46 0.16 27.31
C ALA A 58 12.05 0.36 27.86
N ALA A 59 11.24 1.20 27.21
CA ALA A 59 9.84 1.42 27.57
C ALA A 59 8.98 0.15 27.35
N LEU A 60 9.17 -0.55 26.23
CA LEU A 60 8.47 -1.81 25.93
C LEU A 60 8.80 -2.92 26.94
N LYS A 61 10.05 -3.00 27.42
CA LYS A 61 10.46 -3.96 28.46
C LYS A 61 9.78 -3.72 29.81
N ARG A 62 9.38 -2.48 30.10
CA ARG A 62 8.68 -2.08 31.34
C ARG A 62 7.16 -2.10 31.18
N CYS A 63 6.66 -2.35 29.97
CA CYS A 63 5.23 -2.38 29.70
C CYS A 63 4.58 -3.56 30.44
N PRO A 64 3.42 -3.38 31.11
CA PRO A 64 2.79 -4.46 31.86
C PRO A 64 2.17 -5.54 30.95
N ILE A 65 1.98 -5.25 29.66
CA ILE A 65 1.59 -6.27 28.67
C ILE A 65 2.82 -6.88 28.00
N ARG A 66 2.74 -8.18 27.68
CA ARG A 66 3.81 -8.87 26.96
C ARG A 66 3.95 -8.29 25.55
N ILE A 67 5.17 -7.89 25.22
CA ILE A 67 5.59 -7.49 23.87
C ILE A 67 6.88 -8.24 23.63
N ASP A 68 6.93 -9.03 22.56
CA ASP A 68 8.04 -9.94 22.27
C ASP A 68 9.04 -9.33 21.28
N LEU A 69 8.55 -8.56 20.31
CA LEU A 69 9.33 -7.90 19.27
C LEU A 69 8.96 -6.42 19.13
N LEU A 70 9.97 -5.57 18.91
CA LEU A 70 9.81 -4.25 18.30
C LEU A 70 10.17 -4.36 16.82
N LYS A 71 9.27 -3.91 15.95
CA LYS A 71 9.46 -3.83 14.51
C LYS A 71 9.35 -2.37 14.06
N PHE A 72 10.33 -1.88 13.32
CA PHE A 72 10.28 -0.52 12.77
C PHE A 72 11.06 -0.41 11.46
N TRP A 73 10.77 0.64 10.71
CA TRP A 73 11.41 0.92 9.43
C TRP A 73 12.44 2.03 9.59
N GLN A 74 13.51 1.93 8.80
CA GLN A 74 14.19 3.11 8.27
C GLN A 74 13.57 3.41 6.90
N ARG A 75 13.37 4.69 6.60
CA ARG A 75 12.65 5.13 5.39
C ARG A 75 13.59 5.78 4.39
N ILE A 76 13.20 5.80 3.11
CA ILE A 76 13.94 6.51 2.06
C ILE A 76 14.09 8.00 2.42
N PRO A 77 15.20 8.67 2.04
CA PRO A 77 16.28 8.20 1.16
C PRO A 77 17.36 7.33 1.83
N GLU A 78 17.20 6.99 3.11
CA GLU A 78 18.26 6.32 3.87
C GLU A 78 18.31 4.83 3.54
N THR A 79 19.29 4.42 2.73
CA THR A 79 19.48 3.02 2.32
C THR A 79 20.61 2.31 3.07
N ASP A 80 21.39 3.02 3.87
CA ASP A 80 22.44 2.44 4.71
C ASP A 80 21.92 2.18 6.12
N ALA A 81 22.23 1.01 6.68
CA ALA A 81 21.70 0.61 7.98
C ALA A 81 22.29 1.45 9.12
N LYS A 82 21.46 2.26 9.77
CA LYS A 82 21.86 3.09 10.93
C LYS A 82 22.06 2.30 12.22
N TYR A 83 21.28 1.23 12.42
CA TYR A 83 21.28 0.47 13.66
C TYR A 83 21.89 -0.93 13.51
N SER A 84 22.57 -1.39 14.56
CA SER A 84 23.19 -2.72 14.66
C SER A 84 22.21 -3.82 15.11
N TYR A 85 20.91 -3.64 14.84
CA TYR A 85 19.90 -4.65 15.12
C TYR A 85 19.77 -5.65 13.96
N TYR A 86 19.11 -6.78 14.22
CA TYR A 86 18.67 -7.66 13.14
C TYR A 86 17.75 -6.88 12.20
N LYS A 87 17.99 -7.02 10.91
CA LYS A 87 17.28 -6.30 9.85
C LYS A 87 17.03 -7.20 8.67
N GLU A 88 15.93 -6.94 8.00
CA GLU A 88 15.65 -7.47 6.68
C GLU A 88 15.66 -6.33 5.67
N TRP A 89 16.27 -6.57 4.51
CA TRP A 89 16.30 -5.61 3.42
C TRP A 89 15.02 -5.70 2.61
N GLN A 90 14.29 -4.59 2.58
CA GLN A 90 13.01 -4.50 1.90
C GLN A 90 13.15 -3.57 0.69
N PRO A 91 12.75 -4.01 -0.52
CA PRO A 91 12.91 -3.21 -1.72
C PRO A 91 11.74 -2.22 -1.83
N VAL A 92 11.93 -0.98 -1.39
CA VAL A 92 10.95 0.09 -1.63
C VAL A 92 10.98 0.48 -3.10
N ALA A 93 9.81 0.63 -3.71
CA ALA A 93 9.66 1.17 -5.05
C ALA A 93 9.50 2.69 -4.96
N ALA A 94 10.48 3.45 -5.42
CA ALA A 94 10.40 4.91 -5.47
C ALA A 94 10.93 5.48 -6.78
N ILE A 95 10.38 6.61 -7.21
CA ILE A 95 10.92 7.45 -8.27
C ILE A 95 11.70 8.56 -7.59
N PRO A 96 13.03 8.68 -7.79
CA PRO A 96 13.76 9.88 -7.40
C PRO A 96 13.42 11.01 -8.38
N ILE A 97 13.03 12.16 -7.86
CA ILE A 97 12.50 13.28 -8.64
C ILE A 97 13.38 14.51 -8.39
N THR A 98 14.02 14.98 -9.46
CA THR A 98 14.74 16.27 -9.49
C THR A 98 13.97 17.28 -10.31
N THR A 99 13.62 16.93 -11.56
CA THR A 99 12.74 17.70 -12.42
C THR A 99 11.87 16.75 -13.24
N TYR A 100 10.69 17.21 -13.65
CA TYR A 100 9.83 16.45 -14.57
C TYR A 100 10.57 16.09 -15.87
N LYS A 101 11.37 17.02 -16.40
CA LYS A 101 12.16 16.82 -17.63
C LYS A 101 13.19 15.69 -17.46
N HIS A 102 13.91 15.67 -16.34
CA HIS A 102 14.86 14.59 -16.06
C HIS A 102 14.17 13.23 -16.02
N TRP A 103 13.05 13.13 -15.29
CA TRP A 103 12.25 11.91 -15.25
C TRP A 103 11.79 11.48 -16.65
N TRP A 104 11.25 12.42 -17.43
CA TRP A 104 10.72 12.17 -18.77
C TRP A 104 11.80 11.73 -19.77
N ASP A 105 12.99 12.31 -19.70
CA ASP A 105 14.04 12.05 -20.67
C ASP A 105 14.96 10.90 -20.31
N LYS A 106 15.16 10.63 -19.00
CA LYS A 106 16.22 9.75 -18.50
C LYS A 106 15.72 8.54 -17.71
N GLN A 107 14.59 8.63 -17.01
CA GLN A 107 14.16 7.57 -16.07
C GLN A 107 13.06 6.67 -16.65
N ILE A 108 12.19 7.20 -17.52
CA ILE A 108 11.08 6.41 -18.08
C ILE A 108 11.42 5.68 -19.38
N ARG A 109 10.88 4.47 -19.52
CA ARG A 109 11.07 3.68 -20.73
C ARG A 109 10.27 4.26 -21.91
N PHE A 110 10.81 4.13 -23.12
CA PHE A 110 10.17 4.61 -24.35
C PHE A 110 8.71 4.16 -24.53
N ARG A 111 8.41 2.89 -24.22
CA ARG A 111 7.03 2.36 -24.30
C ARG A 111 6.07 3.03 -23.31
N ALA A 112 6.53 3.41 -22.11
CA ALA A 112 5.71 4.11 -21.14
C ALA A 112 5.40 5.54 -21.58
N ARG A 113 6.40 6.26 -22.12
CA ARG A 113 6.19 7.58 -22.77
C ARG A 113 5.13 7.53 -23.85
N ASN A 114 5.19 6.52 -24.72
CA ASN A 114 4.22 6.37 -25.79
C ASN A 114 2.81 6.10 -25.26
N LYS A 115 2.67 5.36 -24.14
CA LYS A 115 1.37 5.19 -23.48
C LYS A 115 0.82 6.50 -22.91
N MET A 116 1.67 7.33 -22.28
CA MET A 116 1.27 8.64 -21.77
C MET A 116 0.81 9.56 -22.91
N ARG A 117 1.59 9.64 -24.01
CA ARG A 117 1.20 10.37 -25.22
C ARG A 117 -0.07 9.81 -25.87
N LYS A 118 -0.24 8.47 -25.87
CA LYS A 118 -1.45 7.81 -26.38
C LYS A 118 -2.68 8.21 -25.57
N ALA A 119 -2.59 8.26 -24.24
CA ALA A 119 -3.70 8.68 -23.39
C ALA A 119 -4.21 10.07 -23.80
N GLN A 120 -3.30 11.04 -23.94
CA GLN A 120 -3.62 12.39 -24.38
C GLN A 120 -4.22 12.41 -25.79
N LYS A 121 -3.64 11.68 -26.74
CA LYS A 121 -4.17 11.58 -28.12
C LYS A 121 -5.56 10.96 -28.19
N LEU A 122 -5.91 10.10 -27.24
CA LEU A 122 -7.23 9.49 -27.11
C LEU A 122 -8.19 10.36 -26.27
N GLY A 123 -7.87 11.62 -26.02
CA GLY A 123 -8.75 12.57 -25.33
C GLY A 123 -8.85 12.34 -23.83
N VAL A 124 -7.89 11.64 -23.21
CA VAL A 124 -7.82 11.56 -21.75
C VAL A 124 -7.28 12.88 -21.19
N VAL A 125 -8.05 13.53 -20.34
CA VAL A 125 -7.67 14.72 -19.57
C VAL A 125 -7.20 14.25 -18.19
N ILE A 126 -6.07 14.75 -17.72
CA ILE A 126 -5.48 14.35 -16.43
C ILE A 126 -5.09 15.61 -15.67
N GLU A 127 -5.60 15.74 -14.47
CA GLU A 127 -5.43 16.96 -13.68
C GLU A 127 -5.42 16.67 -12.18
N GLN A 128 -4.85 17.60 -11.43
CA GLN A 128 -5.02 17.65 -9.99
C GLN A 128 -6.42 18.20 -9.71
N ILE A 129 -7.18 17.56 -8.84
CA ILE A 129 -8.54 17.98 -8.50
C ILE A 129 -8.68 18.22 -7.00
N GLU A 130 -9.70 18.98 -6.63
CA GLU A 130 -10.18 19.08 -5.26
C GLU A 130 -11.09 17.91 -4.91
N PHE A 131 -11.13 17.58 -3.63
CA PHE A 131 -12.06 16.57 -3.14
C PHE A 131 -13.48 17.13 -3.09
N ASN A 132 -14.37 16.59 -3.92
CA ASN A 132 -15.76 17.01 -3.99
C ASN A 132 -16.71 15.83 -4.26
N ASP A 133 -18.01 16.08 -4.16
CA ASP A 133 -19.03 15.04 -4.33
C ASP A 133 -19.06 14.44 -5.74
N GLU A 134 -18.78 15.23 -6.78
CA GLU A 134 -18.72 14.72 -8.16
C GLU A 134 -17.60 13.69 -8.33
N PHE A 135 -16.42 14.00 -7.79
CA PHE A 135 -15.29 13.07 -7.76
C PHE A 135 -15.65 11.79 -7.00
N VAL A 136 -16.25 11.91 -5.81
CA VAL A 136 -16.65 10.74 -5.01
C VAL A 136 -17.66 9.87 -5.76
N ARG A 137 -18.66 10.46 -6.44
CA ARG A 137 -19.60 9.69 -7.30
C ARG A 137 -18.85 8.94 -8.39
N GLY A 138 -17.89 9.58 -9.06
CA GLY A 138 -17.02 8.91 -10.03
C GLY A 138 -16.24 7.74 -9.43
N VAL A 139 -15.70 7.89 -8.21
CA VAL A 139 -14.99 6.80 -7.52
C VAL A 139 -15.94 5.64 -7.17
N VAL A 140 -17.16 5.92 -6.73
CA VAL A 140 -18.20 4.91 -6.51
C VAL A 140 -18.46 4.10 -7.78
N GLU A 141 -18.53 4.74 -8.95
CA GLU A 141 -18.66 4.02 -10.23
C GLU A 141 -17.44 3.15 -10.54
N ILE A 142 -16.22 3.66 -10.33
CA ILE A 142 -14.98 2.88 -10.50
C ILE A 142 -14.99 1.65 -9.59
N TYR A 143 -15.44 1.82 -8.35
CA TYR A 143 -15.52 0.75 -7.36
C TYR A 143 -16.53 -0.34 -7.74
N ASN A 144 -17.66 0.08 -8.33
CA ASN A 144 -18.78 -0.79 -8.68
C ASN A 144 -18.73 -1.35 -10.10
N GLN A 145 -17.65 -1.12 -10.87
CA GLN A 145 -17.51 -1.71 -12.21
C GLN A 145 -17.43 -3.24 -12.20
N SER A 146 -16.76 -3.82 -11.19
CA SER A 146 -16.65 -5.27 -11.09
C SER A 146 -16.47 -5.74 -9.65
N PRO A 147 -17.20 -6.79 -9.23
CA PRO A 147 -17.03 -7.42 -7.92
C PRO A 147 -15.72 -8.19 -7.78
N VAL A 148 -14.99 -8.42 -8.88
CA VAL A 148 -13.75 -9.17 -8.90
C VAL A 148 -12.66 -8.34 -9.53
N ARG A 149 -11.56 -8.16 -8.80
CA ARG A 149 -10.39 -7.46 -9.31
C ARG A 149 -9.16 -8.29 -9.04
N ARG A 150 -8.48 -8.70 -10.13
CA ARG A 150 -7.28 -9.56 -10.12
C ARG A 150 -7.53 -10.91 -9.41
N GLY A 151 -8.66 -11.55 -9.73
CA GLY A 151 -9.01 -12.88 -9.22
C GLY A 151 -9.36 -12.92 -7.73
N LYS A 152 -9.64 -11.76 -7.11
CA LYS A 152 -10.06 -11.65 -5.71
C LYS A 152 -11.36 -10.85 -5.62
N PRO A 153 -12.24 -11.13 -4.63
CA PRO A 153 -13.36 -10.24 -4.34
C PRO A 153 -12.84 -8.83 -4.11
N PHE A 154 -13.43 -7.86 -4.81
CA PHE A 154 -13.03 -6.48 -4.70
C PHE A 154 -13.74 -5.83 -3.51
N ARG A 155 -12.98 -5.46 -2.49
CA ARG A 155 -13.52 -4.99 -1.20
C ARG A 155 -14.27 -3.66 -1.28
N HIS A 156 -14.00 -2.88 -2.32
CA HIS A 156 -14.68 -1.60 -2.54
C HIS A 156 -16.00 -1.75 -3.30
N TYR A 157 -16.27 -2.94 -3.88
CA TYR A 157 -17.52 -3.20 -4.57
C TYR A 157 -18.71 -3.22 -3.61
N GLY A 158 -19.81 -2.59 -4.03
CA GLY A 158 -21.07 -2.49 -3.30
C GLY A 158 -21.11 -1.40 -2.23
N LYS A 159 -20.05 -0.59 -2.09
CA LYS A 159 -20.04 0.53 -1.14
C LYS A 159 -20.92 1.68 -1.66
N ASP A 160 -21.69 2.27 -0.76
CA ASP A 160 -22.45 3.48 -1.00
C ASP A 160 -21.57 4.73 -0.99
N PHE A 161 -22.17 5.84 -1.43
CA PHE A 161 -21.51 7.13 -1.56
C PHE A 161 -20.94 7.64 -0.23
N GLU A 162 -21.70 7.59 0.87
CA GLU A 162 -21.27 8.11 2.17
C GLU A 162 -20.07 7.33 2.72
N THR A 163 -20.09 6.00 2.56
CA THR A 163 -18.97 5.14 2.94
C THR A 163 -17.72 5.47 2.14
N VAL A 164 -17.83 5.63 0.82
CA VAL A 164 -16.69 5.98 -0.04
C VAL A 164 -16.18 7.38 0.28
N LYS A 165 -17.07 8.34 0.53
CA LYS A 165 -16.72 9.70 0.94
C LYS A 165 -15.91 9.67 2.22
N ALA A 166 -16.41 9.04 3.28
CA ALA A 166 -15.73 8.93 4.56
C ALA A 166 -14.34 8.29 4.45
N GLU A 167 -14.19 7.22 3.66
CA GLU A 167 -12.88 6.57 3.43
C GLU A 167 -11.89 7.45 2.66
N LEU A 168 -12.36 8.19 1.67
CA LEU A 168 -11.52 9.09 0.88
C LEU A 168 -11.14 10.35 1.65
N SER A 169 -11.96 10.79 2.60
CA SER A 169 -11.71 11.96 3.46
C SER A 169 -10.69 11.71 4.58
N VAL A 170 -10.22 10.48 4.79
CA VAL A 170 -9.14 10.22 5.76
C VAL A 170 -7.88 10.96 5.32
N ASP A 171 -7.23 11.71 6.21
CA ASP A 171 -6.02 12.51 5.93
C ASP A 171 -6.22 13.55 4.81
N LEU A 172 -7.42 14.16 4.73
CA LEU A 172 -7.78 15.04 3.62
C LEU A 172 -6.86 16.28 3.51
N ASP A 173 -6.42 16.82 4.64
CA ASP A 173 -5.56 18.02 4.69
C ASP A 173 -4.17 17.78 4.08
N GLU A 174 -3.72 16.52 4.05
CA GLU A 174 -2.41 16.11 3.52
C GLU A 174 -2.53 15.41 2.15
N ALA A 175 -3.76 15.08 1.74
CA ALA A 175 -4.02 14.31 0.54
C ALA A 175 -4.09 15.17 -0.72
N ILE A 176 -3.47 14.67 -1.79
CA ILE A 176 -3.57 15.21 -3.14
C ILE A 176 -4.28 14.18 -4.02
N PHE A 177 -5.23 14.67 -4.82
CA PHE A 177 -5.98 13.87 -5.76
C PHE A 177 -5.60 14.22 -7.20
N VAL A 178 -5.27 13.19 -7.97
CA VAL A 178 -5.10 13.28 -9.42
C VAL A 178 -6.17 12.42 -10.07
N ALA A 179 -6.91 12.99 -11.01
CA ALA A 179 -7.98 12.31 -11.72
C ALA A 179 -7.69 12.22 -13.21
N ALA A 180 -8.20 11.16 -13.83
CA ALA A 180 -8.21 10.98 -15.28
C ALA A 180 -9.65 10.95 -15.77
N TYR A 181 -9.97 11.81 -16.73
CA TYR A 181 -11.28 11.94 -17.35
C TYR A 181 -11.23 11.59 -18.84
N HIS A 182 -12.30 11.01 -19.37
CA HIS A 182 -12.50 10.83 -20.80
C HIS A 182 -13.96 11.12 -21.13
N SER A 183 -14.21 12.08 -22.02
CA SER A 183 -15.57 12.55 -22.33
C SER A 183 -16.38 12.92 -21.06
N LYS A 184 -15.74 13.62 -20.11
CA LYS A 184 -16.28 14.02 -18.78
C LYS A 184 -16.52 12.87 -17.78
N GLU A 185 -16.33 11.61 -18.17
CA GLU A 185 -16.42 10.48 -17.26
C GLU A 185 -15.11 10.32 -16.47
N LEU A 186 -15.19 10.15 -15.14
CA LEU A 186 -14.03 9.76 -14.34
C LEU A 186 -13.64 8.31 -14.68
N ILE A 187 -12.45 8.13 -15.25
CA ILE A 187 -11.93 6.83 -15.68
C ILE A 187 -10.76 6.33 -14.81
N GLY A 188 -10.24 7.14 -13.90
CA GLY A 188 -9.23 6.74 -12.94
C GLY A 188 -8.85 7.84 -11.96
N PHE A 189 -8.22 7.46 -10.85
CA PHE A 189 -7.70 8.41 -9.88
C PHE A 189 -6.47 7.86 -9.15
N ILE A 190 -5.69 8.78 -8.59
CA ILE A 190 -4.65 8.56 -7.58
C ILE A 190 -4.97 9.46 -6.40
N LYS A 191 -5.00 8.87 -5.20
CA LYS A 191 -4.85 9.59 -3.93
C LYS A 191 -3.44 9.31 -3.43
N PHE A 192 -2.70 10.37 -3.08
CA PHE A 192 -1.40 10.24 -2.45
C PHE A 192 -1.26 11.32 -1.37
N VAL A 193 -0.42 11.05 -0.38
CA VAL A 193 -0.10 12.00 0.69
C VAL A 193 1.35 12.41 0.57
N VAL A 194 1.67 13.61 1.01
CA VAL A 194 3.05 14.08 1.11
C VAL A 194 3.49 13.89 2.55
N ALA A 195 4.36 12.90 2.79
CA ALA A 195 5.03 12.75 4.08
C ALA A 195 6.17 13.78 4.22
N ASP A 196 6.96 13.66 5.28
CA ASP A 196 8.12 14.51 5.56
C ASP A 196 9.14 14.59 4.40
N ARG A 197 9.45 13.47 3.75
CA ARG A 197 10.57 13.35 2.78
C ARG A 197 10.16 12.81 1.42
N TYR A 198 8.92 12.37 1.25
CA TYR A 198 8.44 11.77 0.01
C TYR A 198 6.91 11.80 -0.10
N ALA A 199 6.42 11.73 -1.34
CA ALA A 199 5.02 11.48 -1.63
C ALA A 199 4.75 9.97 -1.68
N MET A 200 3.66 9.51 -1.07
CA MET A 200 3.27 8.09 -1.02
C MET A 200 1.87 7.88 -1.58
N VAL A 201 1.75 6.93 -2.51
CA VAL A 201 0.44 6.47 -3.00
C VAL A 201 -0.35 5.80 -1.87
N THR A 202 -1.56 6.29 -1.61
CA THR A 202 -2.53 5.62 -0.73
C THR A 202 -3.54 4.81 -1.54
N LEU A 203 -4.06 5.37 -2.64
CA LEU A 203 -4.99 4.71 -3.56
C LEU A 203 -4.65 5.02 -5.01
N ILE A 204 -4.79 4.02 -5.88
CA ILE A 204 -4.61 4.17 -7.33
C ILE A 204 -5.45 3.14 -8.07
N LEU A 205 -6.45 3.61 -8.79
CA LEU A 205 -7.44 2.76 -9.46
C LEU A 205 -7.90 3.41 -10.77
N ASP A 206 -8.10 2.57 -11.78
CA ASP A 206 -8.68 2.93 -13.07
C ASP A 206 -9.87 2.03 -13.44
N LYS A 207 -10.75 2.51 -14.33
CA LYS A 207 -11.80 1.72 -14.97
C LYS A 207 -11.13 0.75 -15.95
N THR A 208 -11.39 -0.55 -15.78
CA THR A 208 -10.83 -1.61 -16.62
C THR A 208 -11.22 -1.45 -18.09
N VAL A 209 -12.43 -0.95 -18.37
CA VAL A 209 -12.91 -0.70 -19.75
C VAL A 209 -12.15 0.42 -20.47
N HIS A 210 -11.43 1.29 -19.76
CA HIS A 210 -10.58 2.34 -20.34
C HIS A 210 -9.07 2.00 -20.26
N ARG A 211 -8.70 0.74 -19.95
CA ARG A 211 -7.30 0.34 -19.84
C ARG A 211 -6.52 0.52 -21.15
N ASP A 212 -7.19 0.41 -22.28
CA ASP A 212 -6.65 0.67 -23.63
C ASP A 212 -6.06 2.08 -23.77
N LYS A 213 -6.59 3.04 -22.99
CA LYS A 213 -6.18 4.45 -22.96
C LYS A 213 -5.03 4.73 -21.98
N SER A 214 -4.60 3.73 -21.21
CA SER A 214 -3.47 3.84 -20.26
C SER A 214 -3.58 4.98 -19.23
N PRO A 215 -4.74 5.20 -18.56
CA PRO A 215 -4.94 6.31 -17.63
C PRO A 215 -3.92 6.32 -16.49
N THR A 216 -3.62 5.15 -15.90
CA THR A 216 -2.62 5.02 -14.83
C THR A 216 -1.24 5.56 -15.20
N ASN A 217 -0.77 5.35 -16.44
CA ASN A 217 0.50 5.89 -16.89
C ASN A 217 0.50 7.43 -16.90
N GLY A 218 -0.56 8.04 -17.41
CA GLY A 218 -0.68 9.50 -17.45
C GLY A 218 -0.86 10.10 -16.06
N MET A 219 -1.62 9.46 -15.17
CA MET A 219 -1.77 9.94 -13.78
C MET A 219 -0.44 9.93 -13.03
N ILE A 220 0.40 8.90 -13.21
CA ILE A 220 1.77 8.89 -12.63
C ILE A 220 2.61 10.05 -13.18
N ALA A 221 2.49 10.37 -14.47
CA ALA A 221 3.19 11.53 -15.04
C ALA A 221 2.77 12.83 -14.32
N LYS A 222 1.46 13.03 -14.13
CA LYS A 222 0.95 14.21 -13.40
C LYS A 222 1.39 14.24 -11.93
N VAL A 223 1.48 13.09 -11.28
CA VAL A 223 2.03 13.01 -9.90
C VAL A 223 3.50 13.42 -9.87
N VAL A 224 4.31 12.95 -10.82
CA VAL A 224 5.74 13.34 -10.91
C VAL A 224 5.89 14.83 -11.20
N GLU A 225 5.04 15.40 -12.06
CA GLU A 225 4.97 16.83 -12.32
C GLU A 225 4.70 17.61 -11.02
N ILE A 226 3.65 17.26 -10.29
CA ILE A 226 3.30 17.89 -8.99
C ILE A 226 4.45 17.75 -7.99
N CYS A 227 5.08 16.58 -7.90
CA CYS A 227 6.21 16.37 -7.00
C CYS A 227 7.42 17.24 -7.38
N ALA A 228 7.72 17.36 -8.67
CA ALA A 228 8.81 18.22 -9.15
C ALA A 228 8.54 19.70 -8.87
N GLU A 229 7.31 20.18 -9.09
CA GLU A 229 6.90 21.56 -8.80
C GLU A 229 6.98 21.89 -7.31
N ARG A 230 6.64 20.93 -6.45
CA ARG A 230 6.68 21.09 -4.99
C ARG A 230 8.02 20.71 -4.36
N ASN A 231 9.05 20.43 -5.16
CA ASN A 231 10.37 19.98 -4.69
C ASN A 231 10.32 18.74 -3.78
N ILE A 232 9.38 17.83 -4.03
CA ILE A 232 9.26 16.55 -3.31
C ILE A 232 10.23 15.55 -3.97
N PRO A 233 11.28 15.10 -3.26
CA PRO A 233 12.40 14.41 -3.90
C PRO A 233 12.11 12.95 -4.27
N PHE A 234 11.06 12.34 -3.71
CA PHE A 234 10.68 10.97 -4.03
C PHE A 234 9.17 10.79 -4.11
N PHE A 235 8.75 9.93 -5.03
CA PHE A 235 7.39 9.40 -5.07
C PHE A 235 7.43 7.88 -4.92
N THR A 236 6.80 7.34 -3.88
CA THR A 236 6.84 5.91 -3.55
C THR A 236 5.52 5.18 -3.78
N TYR A 237 5.65 3.93 -4.22
CA TYR A 237 4.60 2.94 -4.30
C TYR A 237 4.85 1.84 -3.25
N THR A 238 5.21 2.21 -2.01
CA THR A 238 5.55 1.27 -0.92
C THR A 238 6.59 0.23 -1.37
N LEU A 239 6.29 -1.06 -1.24
CA LEU A 239 7.18 -2.16 -1.60
C LEU A 239 7.12 -2.51 -3.10
N TRP A 240 8.29 -2.78 -3.65
CA TRP A 240 8.48 -3.33 -4.99
C TRP A 240 7.80 -4.69 -5.12
N ARG A 241 6.99 -4.85 -6.16
CA ARG A 241 6.28 -6.12 -6.40
C ARG A 241 6.95 -6.95 -7.49
N ARG A 242 6.88 -8.27 -7.36
CA ARG A 242 7.33 -9.20 -8.41
C ARG A 242 6.34 -9.26 -9.58
N GLY A 243 6.77 -9.80 -10.72
CA GLY A 243 5.94 -10.01 -11.90
C GLY A 243 5.60 -8.73 -12.67
N ASP A 244 4.44 -8.73 -13.33
CA ASP A 244 4.04 -7.65 -14.24
C ASP A 244 3.89 -6.29 -13.53
N HIS A 245 3.57 -6.28 -12.24
CA HIS A 245 3.48 -5.04 -11.48
C HIS A 245 4.86 -4.39 -11.29
N GLY A 246 5.90 -5.17 -11.02
CA GLY A 246 7.28 -4.66 -10.96
C GLY A 246 7.76 -4.17 -12.32
N LYS A 247 7.45 -4.89 -13.41
CA LYS A 247 7.75 -4.44 -14.78
C LYS A 247 7.04 -3.13 -15.12
N PHE A 248 5.80 -2.95 -14.64
CA PHE A 248 5.06 -1.71 -14.78
C PHE A 248 5.74 -0.57 -14.01
N GLN A 249 6.05 -0.78 -12.72
CA GLN A 249 6.77 0.18 -11.87
C GLN A 249 8.08 0.61 -12.56
N GLU A 250 8.92 -0.34 -12.95
CA GLU A 250 10.16 -0.07 -13.68
C GLU A 250 9.93 0.72 -14.98
N SER A 251 8.87 0.40 -15.73
CA SER A 251 8.60 1.07 -17.01
C SER A 251 8.31 2.56 -16.86
N VAL A 252 7.74 2.98 -15.73
CA VAL A 252 7.37 4.38 -15.44
C VAL A 252 8.39 5.09 -14.54
N GLY A 253 9.58 4.50 -14.35
CA GLY A 253 10.71 5.15 -13.69
C GLY A 253 10.83 4.86 -12.20
N PHE A 254 10.10 3.89 -11.64
CA PHE A 254 10.39 3.42 -10.29
C PHE A 254 11.69 2.61 -10.27
N GLU A 255 12.46 2.83 -9.23
CA GLU A 255 13.69 2.12 -8.90
C GLU A 255 13.53 1.36 -7.58
N LYS A 256 14.41 0.40 -7.33
CA LYS A 256 14.43 -0.39 -6.08
C LYS A 256 15.39 0.25 -5.09
N PHE A 257 14.86 0.75 -3.99
CA PHE A 257 15.65 1.24 -2.87
C PHE A 257 15.65 0.19 -1.75
N PRO A 258 16.79 -0.44 -1.44
CA PRO A 258 16.87 -1.35 -0.31
C PRO A 258 16.84 -0.53 0.98
N VAL A 259 15.77 -0.66 1.76
CA VAL A 259 15.66 -0.02 3.08
C VAL A 259 15.60 -1.10 4.16
N PRO A 260 16.22 -0.86 5.33
CA PRO A 260 16.20 -1.84 6.41
C PRO A 260 14.89 -1.76 7.20
N GLN A 261 14.23 -2.90 7.33
CA GLN A 261 13.20 -3.13 8.33
C GLN A 261 13.82 -3.86 9.51
N TYR A 262 13.83 -3.23 10.67
CA TYR A 262 14.47 -3.72 11.88
C TYR A 262 13.52 -4.55 12.73
N PHE A 263 14.07 -5.60 13.35
CA PHE A 263 13.39 -6.39 14.36
C PHE A 263 14.28 -6.52 15.60
N VAL A 264 13.77 -6.09 16.74
CA VAL A 264 14.52 -6.06 18.00
C VAL A 264 13.79 -6.92 19.02
N PRO A 265 14.45 -7.95 19.59
CA PRO A 265 13.83 -8.79 20.60
C PRO A 265 13.69 -8.05 21.93
N VAL A 266 12.45 -8.00 22.43
CA VAL A 266 12.11 -7.47 23.75
C VAL A 266 12.22 -8.59 24.81
N THR A 267 11.76 -9.80 24.46
CA THR A 267 11.76 -10.99 25.31
C THR A 267 12.66 -12.10 24.76
N LEU A 268 12.92 -13.14 25.59
CA LEU A 268 13.59 -14.36 25.14
C LEU A 268 12.80 -15.08 24.04
N LEU A 269 11.46 -15.07 24.12
CA LEU A 269 10.59 -15.61 23.07
C LEU A 269 10.80 -14.87 21.75
N GLY A 270 10.87 -13.53 21.78
CA GLY A 270 11.22 -12.72 20.62
C GLY A 270 12.59 -13.09 20.03
N LYS A 271 13.61 -13.25 20.89
CA LYS A 271 14.95 -13.65 20.45
C LYS A 271 14.95 -15.01 19.74
N LEU A 272 14.24 -16.00 20.31
CA LEU A 272 14.10 -17.32 19.69
C LEU A 272 13.31 -17.23 18.38
N ALA A 273 12.23 -16.46 18.35
CA ALA A 273 11.43 -16.28 17.16
C ALA A 273 12.23 -15.67 15.99
N LEU A 274 13.11 -14.69 16.26
CA LEU A 274 14.01 -14.13 15.25
C LEU A 274 15.03 -15.17 14.78
N ALA A 275 15.65 -15.90 15.70
CA ALA A 275 16.62 -16.94 15.36
C ALA A 275 16.02 -18.04 14.48
N LEU A 276 14.74 -18.36 14.67
CA LEU A 276 14.00 -19.36 13.90
C LEU A 276 13.24 -18.77 12.69
N GLY A 277 13.30 -17.46 12.44
CA GLY A 277 12.59 -16.81 11.32
C GLY A 277 11.06 -16.76 11.46
N LEU A 278 10.51 -16.97 12.66
CA LEU A 278 9.07 -17.04 12.93
C LEU A 278 8.37 -15.67 12.88
N HIS A 279 9.14 -14.57 12.92
CA HIS A 279 8.63 -13.20 12.78
C HIS A 279 8.03 -12.91 11.40
N ASN A 280 8.42 -13.67 10.37
CA ASN A 280 7.86 -13.57 9.02
C ASN A 280 6.42 -14.13 8.90
N GLY A 281 5.90 -14.66 10.01
CA GLY A 281 4.55 -15.17 10.11
C GLY A 281 4.39 -16.58 9.52
N SER A 282 3.27 -17.22 9.84
CA SER A 282 3.01 -18.61 9.46
C SER A 282 3.02 -18.86 7.96
N LYS A 283 2.74 -17.84 7.13
CA LYS A 283 2.74 -17.98 5.67
C LYS A 283 4.12 -18.13 5.06
N ALA A 284 5.17 -17.64 5.72
CA ALA A 284 6.54 -17.78 5.24
C ALA A 284 7.05 -19.23 5.38
N VAL A 285 6.43 -20.01 6.26
CA VAL A 285 6.77 -21.42 6.52
C VAL A 285 6.01 -22.37 5.58
N ILE A 286 4.95 -21.91 4.91
CA ILE A 286 4.15 -22.76 4.01
C ILE A 286 4.90 -22.96 2.69
N PRO A 287 5.19 -24.22 2.27
CA PRO A 287 5.82 -24.49 0.98
C PRO A 287 5.00 -23.92 -0.19
N GLU A 288 5.68 -23.46 -1.24
CA GLU A 288 5.05 -22.76 -2.36
C GLU A 288 3.95 -23.59 -3.03
N GLN A 289 4.17 -24.89 -3.24
CA GLN A 289 3.20 -25.81 -3.86
C GLN A 289 1.89 -25.89 -3.05
N VAL A 290 2.00 -25.89 -1.71
CA VAL A 290 0.83 -25.90 -0.82
C VAL A 290 0.09 -24.57 -0.91
N MET A 291 0.80 -23.45 -0.98
CA MET A 291 0.20 -22.12 -1.16
C MET A 291 -0.59 -22.04 -2.49
N VAL A 292 -0.04 -22.55 -3.59
CA VAL A 292 -0.72 -22.62 -4.91
C VAL A 292 -2.01 -23.42 -4.81
N TRP A 293 -1.95 -24.59 -4.17
CA TRP A 293 -3.11 -25.46 -3.98
C TRP A 293 -4.20 -24.78 -3.14
N LEU A 294 -3.83 -24.15 -2.01
CA LEU A 294 -4.76 -23.41 -1.16
C LEU A 294 -5.43 -22.24 -1.90
N LEU A 295 -4.68 -21.49 -2.71
CA LEU A 295 -5.22 -20.41 -3.54
C LEU A 295 -6.22 -20.92 -4.59
N THR A 296 -5.95 -22.08 -5.17
CA THR A 296 -6.83 -22.75 -6.14
C THR A 296 -8.14 -23.18 -5.49
N LEU A 297 -8.06 -23.83 -4.31
CA LEU A 297 -9.24 -24.21 -3.54
C LEU A 297 -10.09 -23.01 -3.14
N ARG A 298 -9.45 -21.93 -2.68
CA ARG A 298 -10.14 -20.68 -2.31
C ARG A 298 -10.94 -20.11 -3.48
N THR A 299 -10.39 -20.16 -4.69
CA THR A 299 -11.06 -19.68 -5.90
C THR A 299 -12.29 -20.51 -6.23
N LYS A 300 -12.15 -21.85 -6.20
CA LYS A 300 -13.30 -22.77 -6.36
C LYS A 300 -14.39 -22.55 -5.31
N TRP A 301 -14.00 -22.25 -4.07
CA TRP A 301 -14.94 -21.93 -2.99
C TRP A 301 -15.70 -20.62 -3.25
N TYR A 302 -15.01 -19.55 -3.67
CA TYR A 302 -15.68 -18.28 -4.00
C TYR A 302 -16.68 -18.44 -5.15
N VAL A 303 -16.30 -19.15 -6.22
CA VAL A 303 -17.19 -19.47 -7.35
C VAL A 303 -18.46 -20.18 -6.86
N ARG A 304 -18.31 -21.25 -6.06
CA ARG A 304 -19.45 -22.00 -5.50
C ARG A 304 -20.31 -21.17 -4.55
N LYS A 305 -19.70 -20.35 -3.70
CA LYS A 305 -20.42 -19.49 -2.74
C LYS A 305 -21.28 -18.44 -3.44
N LEU A 306 -20.76 -17.85 -4.52
CA LEU A 306 -21.46 -16.82 -5.30
C LEU A 306 -22.56 -17.42 -6.18
N ALA A 307 -22.33 -18.61 -6.75
CA ALA A 307 -23.36 -19.36 -7.46
C ALA A 307 -24.58 -19.69 -6.55
N ARG A 308 -24.33 -20.09 -5.30
CA ARG A 308 -25.39 -20.38 -4.32
C ARG A 308 -26.19 -19.15 -3.85
N ARG A 309 -25.68 -17.93 -4.03
CA ARG A 309 -26.36 -16.68 -3.65
C ARG A 309 -27.12 -16.03 -4.82
N GLY A 310 -27.42 -16.77 -5.88
CA GLY A 310 -28.13 -16.26 -7.06
C GLY A 310 -27.33 -15.21 -7.85
N SER A 311 -26.03 -15.08 -7.60
CA SER A 311 -25.20 -14.02 -8.15
C SER A 311 -24.35 -14.51 -9.34
N ALA A 312 -25.00 -15.10 -10.35
CA ALA A 312 -24.35 -15.76 -11.48
C ALA A 312 -23.38 -14.84 -12.25
N HIS A 313 -23.71 -13.56 -12.39
CA HIS A 313 -22.85 -12.54 -13.01
C HIS A 313 -21.54 -12.28 -12.22
N LEU A 314 -21.58 -12.41 -10.88
CA LEU A 314 -20.38 -12.30 -10.03
C LEU A 314 -19.49 -13.56 -10.16
N ALA A 315 -20.10 -14.75 -10.31
CA ALA A 315 -19.38 -16.00 -10.51
C ALA A 315 -18.63 -16.03 -11.86
N ALA A 316 -19.28 -15.59 -12.94
CA ALA A 316 -18.66 -15.45 -14.27
C ALA A 316 -17.47 -14.47 -14.26
N SER A 317 -17.47 -13.49 -13.35
CA SER A 317 -16.35 -12.54 -13.19
C SER A 317 -15.10 -13.20 -12.56
N PHE A 318 -15.27 -14.25 -11.74
CA PHE A 318 -14.15 -15.01 -11.18
C PHE A 318 -13.50 -15.94 -12.20
N GLU A 319 -14.28 -16.56 -13.09
CA GLU A 319 -13.76 -17.48 -14.11
C GLU A 319 -12.90 -16.79 -15.17
N LYS A 320 -13.20 -15.52 -15.46
CA LYS A 320 -12.46 -14.71 -16.46
C LYS A 320 -11.14 -14.11 -15.94
N GLN A 321 -10.80 -14.28 -14.66
CA GLN A 321 -9.59 -13.69 -14.06
C GLN A 321 -8.74 -14.76 -13.37
N PRO A 322 -7.65 -15.26 -14.00
CA PRO A 322 -6.84 -16.32 -13.42
C PRO A 322 -6.17 -15.90 -12.10
N VAL A 323 -5.99 -16.88 -11.22
CA VAL A 323 -5.31 -16.73 -9.93
C VAL A 323 -3.83 -16.42 -10.17
N SER A 324 -3.42 -15.16 -10.00
CA SER A 324 -1.99 -14.82 -10.04
C SER A 324 -1.34 -15.07 -8.67
N LEU A 325 -0.24 -15.80 -8.64
CA LEU A 325 0.65 -15.92 -7.48
C LEU A 325 1.36 -14.59 -7.22
N SER A 326 0.66 -13.62 -6.62
CA SER A 326 1.33 -12.61 -5.82
C SER A 326 1.65 -13.26 -4.48
N HIS A 327 2.94 -13.51 -4.20
CA HIS A 327 3.44 -14.13 -2.96
C HIS A 327 2.81 -13.54 -1.68
N PRO A 328 2.82 -14.31 -0.56
CA PRO A 328 2.02 -14.07 0.62
C PRO A 328 2.54 -12.93 1.53
N GLY A 329 3.01 -11.82 0.98
CA GLY A 329 3.00 -10.50 1.64
C GLY A 329 1.77 -9.67 1.27
N ALA A 330 0.91 -10.21 0.40
CA ALA A 330 -0.22 -9.51 -0.20
C ALA A 330 -1.48 -9.53 0.69
N SER A 331 -1.72 -8.47 1.46
CA SER A 331 -3.00 -8.21 2.13
C SER A 331 -3.20 -6.75 2.49
#